data_AF-A0ABD4EEY6-F1
#
_entry.id   AF-A0ABD4EEY6-F1
#
_cell.length_a   1.000
_cell.length_b   1.000
_cell.length_c   1.000
_cell.angle_alpha   90.00
_cell.angle_beta   90.00
_cell.angle_gamma   90.00
#
_symmetry.space_group_name_H-M   'P 1'
#
loop_
_entity.id
_entity.type
_entity.pdbx_description
1 polymer ?
#
loop_
_entity_poly.entity_id
_entity_poly.type
_entity_poly.pdbx_seq_one_letter_code
_entity_poly.pdbx_strand_id
1 'polypeptide(L)'
;MQDVLNLPSKQMVLNFAHYRFTDLPESGCTVFQGKDYMVRNYDYHPATYDGRYLLFQPNDGGLAQIGPTSRVTGRMDGMNEAGLVMGYNFMHRKKPGNGFVCYMIGRLILQYCKTVDDAITFLQELPHRSSFSYIVMDKNLNHAIIEVTPRSFNVRYDKVCTNHFELLTHENRNYTAESQARLERTISQTTQSLDKHQAFKLFNDPQYEIYSKLFRSWSGTIHTSMYEPQSLFAWMTLGENKAPRVIDFQAWLNGTPVSFNQFDGRLDTDLTFATY
;
A
#
# COMPACT_ATOMS: atom_id res chain seq x y z
N MET A 1 -15.47 -14.75 12.63
CA MET A 1 -16.25 -13.99 11.63
C MET A 1 -17.44 -14.81 11.13
N GLN A 2 -17.24 -16.08 10.73
CA GLN A 2 -18.34 -16.95 10.30
C GLN A 2 -19.41 -17.09 11.39
N ASP A 3 -19.01 -17.35 12.62
CA ASP A 3 -19.93 -17.52 13.75
C ASP A 3 -20.76 -16.26 14.03
N VAL A 4 -20.21 -15.08 13.72
CA VAL A 4 -20.88 -13.78 13.96
C VAL A 4 -21.81 -13.41 12.81
N LEU A 5 -21.35 -13.59 11.56
CA LEU A 5 -22.13 -13.21 10.37
C LEU A 5 -23.13 -14.31 9.95
N ASN A 6 -23.01 -15.52 10.49
CA ASN A 6 -23.83 -16.68 10.17
C ASN A 6 -23.94 -16.96 8.66
N LEU A 7 -22.83 -16.78 7.92
CA LEU A 7 -22.76 -17.01 6.48
C LEU A 7 -22.06 -18.36 6.18
N PRO A 8 -22.42 -19.03 5.06
CA PRO A 8 -21.74 -20.25 4.64
C PRO A 8 -20.23 -20.04 4.43
N SER A 9 -19.40 -21.04 4.74
CA SER A 9 -17.93 -20.92 4.64
C SER A 9 -17.48 -20.48 3.25
N LYS A 10 -18.15 -20.95 2.19
CA LYS A 10 -17.86 -20.54 0.81
C LYS A 10 -18.10 -19.04 0.59
N GLN A 11 -19.18 -18.48 1.15
CA GLN A 11 -19.44 -17.04 1.11
C GLN A 11 -18.44 -16.27 1.96
N MET A 12 -18.05 -16.81 3.12
CA MET A 12 -17.02 -16.20 3.96
C MET A 12 -15.67 -16.12 3.24
N VAL A 13 -15.26 -17.23 2.62
CA VAL A 13 -14.01 -17.29 1.86
C VAL A 13 -14.06 -16.37 0.65
N LEU A 14 -15.17 -16.40 -0.09
CA LEU A 14 -15.38 -15.54 -1.25
C LEU A 14 -15.31 -14.05 -0.87
N ASN A 15 -16.05 -13.64 0.15
CA ASN A 15 -16.29 -12.23 0.47
C ASN A 15 -15.22 -11.64 1.40
N PHE A 16 -14.66 -12.45 2.28
CA PHE A 16 -13.80 -12.02 3.40
C PHE A 16 -12.46 -12.78 3.51
N ALA A 17 -12.29 -13.90 2.80
CA ALA A 17 -10.95 -14.48 2.54
C ALA A 17 -10.46 -14.17 1.13
N HIS A 18 -11.09 -13.19 0.47
CA HIS A 18 -10.43 -12.40 -0.59
C HIS A 18 -10.26 -13.07 -1.93
N TYR A 19 -11.15 -14.02 -2.21
CA TYR A 19 -11.25 -14.67 -3.51
C TYR A 19 -12.35 -14.07 -4.42
N ARG A 20 -13.06 -13.01 -4.00
CA ARG A 20 -13.94 -12.24 -4.91
C ARG A 20 -13.12 -11.54 -5.98
N PHE A 21 -13.34 -11.96 -7.22
CA PHE A 21 -12.71 -11.39 -8.39
C PHE A 21 -13.70 -10.52 -9.15
N THR A 22 -13.36 -9.25 -9.33
CA THR A 22 -13.98 -8.36 -10.31
C THR A 22 -12.87 -7.90 -11.22
N ASP A 23 -12.99 -8.03 -12.53
CA ASP A 23 -12.01 -7.44 -13.46
C ASP A 23 -11.89 -5.95 -13.17
N LEU A 24 -10.66 -5.50 -12.90
CA LEU A 24 -10.37 -4.09 -12.66
C LEU A 24 -9.65 -3.53 -13.87
N PRO A 25 -10.09 -2.39 -14.43
CA PRO A 25 -9.46 -1.81 -15.59
C PRO A 25 -8.02 -1.40 -15.26
N GLU A 26 -7.81 -0.53 -14.27
CA GLU A 26 -6.52 0.13 -13.98
C GLU A 26 -6.40 0.49 -12.48
N SER A 27 -5.19 0.79 -11.99
CA SER A 27 -4.97 1.50 -10.72
C SER A 27 -3.58 2.16 -10.71
N GLY A 28 -3.44 3.33 -10.08
CA GLY A 28 -2.36 4.31 -10.32
C GLY A 28 -1.36 4.59 -9.18
N CYS A 29 -1.21 3.71 -8.20
CA CYS A 29 -0.44 4.00 -6.99
C CYS A 29 1.03 4.41 -7.25
N THR A 30 1.54 5.35 -6.43
CA THR A 30 2.95 5.81 -6.47
C THR A 30 3.57 5.71 -5.09
N VAL A 31 4.81 5.23 -5.03
CA VAL A 31 5.60 5.12 -3.79
C VAL A 31 6.96 5.78 -3.99
N PHE A 32 7.39 6.57 -3.01
CA PHE A 32 8.74 7.11 -2.90
C PHE A 32 9.36 6.76 -1.55
N GLN A 33 10.62 6.37 -1.59
CA GLN A 33 11.46 6.11 -0.43
C GLN A 33 12.43 7.28 -0.23
N GLY A 34 12.18 8.06 0.82
CA GLY A 34 13.06 9.12 1.26
C GLY A 34 14.28 8.59 2.00
N LYS A 35 14.94 9.50 2.74
CA LYS A 35 16.11 9.16 3.55
C LYS A 35 15.78 8.16 4.65
N ASP A 36 14.70 8.41 5.38
CA ASP A 36 14.30 7.73 6.62
C ASP A 36 12.78 7.53 6.72
N TYR A 37 12.09 7.61 5.58
CA TYR A 37 10.64 7.43 5.46
C TYR A 37 10.26 6.81 4.12
N MET A 38 9.07 6.21 4.08
CA MET A 38 8.40 5.81 2.83
C MET A 38 7.06 6.53 2.72
N VAL A 39 6.77 7.15 1.58
CA VAL A 39 5.51 7.84 1.28
C VAL A 39 4.80 7.18 0.11
N ARG A 40 3.47 7.09 0.17
CA ARG A 40 2.65 6.46 -0.85
C ARG A 40 1.36 7.23 -1.10
N ASN A 41 1.01 7.35 -2.37
CA ASN A 41 -0.36 7.63 -2.82
C ASN A 41 -1.05 6.32 -3.17
N TYR A 42 -2.19 6.07 -2.53
CA TYR A 42 -3.07 4.97 -2.86
C TYR A 42 -4.18 5.43 -3.80
N ASP A 43 -4.03 5.05 -5.07
CA ASP A 43 -4.90 5.48 -6.15
C ASP A 43 -5.88 4.36 -6.52
N TYR A 44 -7.18 4.62 -6.35
CA TYR A 44 -8.20 3.62 -6.53
C TYR A 44 -9.60 4.22 -6.73
N HIS A 45 -10.61 3.37 -6.98
CA HIS A 45 -12.00 3.81 -7.08
C HIS A 45 -12.65 3.93 -5.69
N PRO A 46 -13.22 5.10 -5.32
CA PRO A 46 -13.78 5.34 -3.98
C PRO A 46 -14.80 4.31 -3.51
N ALA A 47 -15.67 3.84 -4.40
CA ALA A 47 -16.70 2.84 -4.09
C ALA A 47 -16.18 1.49 -3.55
N THR A 48 -14.87 1.23 -3.60
CA THR A 48 -14.28 -0.04 -3.13
C THR A 48 -13.30 0.14 -1.98
N TYR A 49 -13.22 1.37 -1.44
CA TYR A 49 -12.35 1.69 -0.32
C TYR A 49 -13.03 1.32 1.01
N ASP A 50 -12.32 0.59 1.86
CA ASP A 50 -12.85 0.09 3.14
C ASP A 50 -13.11 1.20 4.18
N GLY A 51 -12.45 2.36 4.07
CA GLY A 51 -12.60 3.44 5.04
C GLY A 51 -12.09 3.09 6.44
N ARG A 52 -11.17 2.13 6.56
CA ARG A 52 -10.67 1.62 7.85
C ARG A 52 -9.16 1.73 7.95
N TYR A 53 -8.72 2.19 9.10
CA TYR A 53 -7.32 2.22 9.51
C TYR A 53 -7.21 1.43 10.81
N LEU A 54 -6.28 0.48 10.88
CA LEU A 54 -6.16 -0.43 12.02
C LEU A 54 -4.77 -0.39 12.62
N LEU A 55 -4.75 -0.32 13.96
CA LEU A 55 -3.64 -0.76 14.79
C LEU A 55 -4.06 -2.12 15.35
N PHE A 56 -3.26 -3.14 15.06
CA PHE A 56 -3.60 -4.51 15.37
C PHE A 56 -2.40 -5.24 15.96
N GLN A 57 -2.56 -5.76 17.18
CA GLN A 57 -1.57 -6.57 17.88
C GLN A 57 -2.16 -7.97 18.07
N PRO A 58 -1.62 -9.00 17.38
CA PRO A 58 -2.09 -10.37 17.56
C PRO A 58 -1.73 -10.88 18.96
N ASN A 59 -2.57 -11.77 19.51
CA ASN A 59 -2.35 -12.42 20.81
C ASN A 59 -1.99 -13.91 20.68
N ASP A 60 -1.91 -14.40 19.45
CA ASP A 60 -1.65 -15.80 19.06
C ASP A 60 -0.39 -15.93 18.18
N GLY A 61 0.40 -14.86 18.06
CA GLY A 61 1.68 -14.83 17.35
C GLY A 61 1.69 -13.94 16.10
N GLY A 62 2.91 -13.63 15.65
CA GLY A 62 3.17 -12.65 14.60
C GLY A 62 3.32 -11.23 15.14
N LEU A 63 3.63 -10.30 14.24
CA LEU A 63 3.98 -8.93 14.59
C LEU A 63 2.74 -8.02 14.67
N ALA A 64 2.77 -7.08 15.62
CA ALA A 64 1.85 -5.96 15.65
C ALA A 64 2.07 -5.04 14.44
N GLN A 65 0.98 -4.45 13.94
CA GLN A 65 0.98 -3.69 12.68
C GLN A 65 -0.01 -2.53 12.69
N ILE A 66 0.34 -1.48 11.93
CA ILE A 66 -0.42 -0.25 11.74
C ILE A 66 -0.59 0.03 10.24
N GLY A 67 -1.79 0.44 9.81
CA GLY A 67 -2.03 0.88 8.43
C GLY A 67 -3.48 0.78 7.96
N PRO A 68 -3.77 1.28 6.74
CA PRO A 68 -5.06 1.18 6.08
C PRO A 68 -5.37 -0.26 5.68
N THR A 69 -6.63 -0.65 5.85
CA THR A 69 -7.07 -2.03 5.60
C THR A 69 -7.70 -2.17 4.24
N SER A 70 -7.41 -3.26 3.53
CA SER A 70 -8.19 -3.64 2.35
C SER A 70 -8.96 -4.92 2.64
N ARG A 71 -10.27 -4.88 2.39
CA ARG A 71 -11.20 -5.98 2.60
C ARG A 71 -11.14 -6.53 4.04
N VAL A 72 -11.21 -5.68 5.06
CA VAL A 72 -11.25 -6.03 6.50
C VAL A 72 -9.94 -6.63 7.04
N THR A 73 -9.43 -7.73 6.47
CA THR A 73 -8.28 -8.47 7.02
C THR A 73 -6.98 -8.21 6.27
N GLY A 74 -7.02 -7.68 5.04
CA GLY A 74 -5.84 -7.34 4.26
C GLY A 74 -5.23 -5.98 4.63
N ARG A 75 -4.07 -5.69 4.06
CA ARG A 75 -3.34 -4.41 4.21
C ARG A 75 -2.99 -3.86 2.84
N MET A 76 -3.22 -2.57 2.61
CA MET A 76 -2.83 -1.91 1.36
C MET A 76 -1.38 -1.44 1.41
N ASP A 77 -1.02 -0.89 2.55
CA ASP A 77 0.32 -0.55 3.01
C ASP A 77 0.30 -0.60 4.55
N GLY A 78 1.44 -0.37 5.17
CA GLY A 78 1.55 -0.30 6.62
C GLY A 78 2.97 -0.44 7.11
N MET A 79 3.10 -0.46 8.43
CA MET A 79 4.35 -0.71 9.16
C MET A 79 4.09 -1.70 10.30
N ASN A 80 5.08 -2.52 10.64
CA ASN A 80 5.01 -3.41 11.80
C ASN A 80 5.91 -2.97 12.94
N GLU A 81 5.79 -3.60 14.10
CA GLU A 81 6.53 -3.25 15.32
C GLU A 81 8.05 -3.45 15.20
N ALA A 82 8.51 -4.23 14.22
CA ALA A 82 9.93 -4.36 13.91
C ALA A 82 10.48 -3.17 13.10
N GLY A 83 9.60 -2.29 12.60
CA GLY A 83 9.94 -1.17 11.72
C GLY A 83 10.03 -1.56 10.25
N LEU A 84 9.47 -2.71 9.83
CA LEU A 84 9.31 -3.02 8.42
C LEU A 84 8.07 -2.30 7.89
N VAL A 85 8.29 -1.46 6.88
CA VAL A 85 7.27 -0.76 6.12
C VAL A 85 7.05 -1.49 4.79
N MET A 86 5.79 -1.62 4.38
CA MET A 86 5.43 -2.24 3.10
C MET A 86 4.31 -1.45 2.42
N GLY A 87 4.43 -1.26 1.11
CA GLY A 87 3.35 -0.89 0.21
C GLY A 87 3.41 -1.75 -1.06
N TYR A 88 2.35 -1.80 -1.84
CA TYR A 88 2.38 -2.47 -3.14
C TYR A 88 1.78 -1.61 -4.24
N ASN A 89 2.25 -1.81 -5.47
CA ASN A 89 1.65 -1.20 -6.65
C ASN A 89 1.15 -2.30 -7.59
N PHE A 90 -0.05 -2.11 -8.12
CA PHE A 90 -0.63 -3.02 -9.09
C PHE A 90 0.05 -2.87 -10.44
N MET A 91 0.34 -4.00 -11.08
CA MET A 91 0.90 -4.05 -12.43
C MET A 91 -0.18 -4.51 -13.41
N HIS A 92 -0.63 -5.76 -13.33
CA HIS A 92 -1.72 -6.29 -14.17
C HIS A 92 -2.21 -7.65 -13.67
N ARG A 93 -3.28 -8.17 -14.30
CA ARG A 93 -3.87 -9.50 -14.03
C ARG A 93 -3.75 -10.48 -15.18
N LYS A 94 -2.95 -10.17 -16.22
CA LYS A 94 -2.76 -11.09 -17.36
C LYS A 94 -2.23 -12.44 -16.85
N LYS A 95 -2.87 -13.53 -17.29
CA LYS A 95 -2.48 -14.91 -16.94
C LYS A 95 -2.33 -15.13 -15.43
N PRO A 96 -3.42 -15.06 -14.64
CA PRO A 96 -3.33 -15.26 -13.20
C PRO A 96 -2.89 -16.68 -12.85
N GLY A 97 -2.16 -16.84 -11.75
CA GLY A 97 -1.77 -18.15 -11.21
C GLY A 97 -2.63 -18.57 -10.02
N ASN A 98 -2.41 -19.79 -9.52
CA ASN A 98 -2.95 -20.20 -8.23
C ASN A 98 -2.06 -19.63 -7.12
N GLY A 99 -2.61 -18.72 -6.31
CA GLY A 99 -1.86 -18.08 -5.23
C GLY A 99 -2.66 -17.05 -4.46
N PHE A 100 -1.96 -16.30 -3.62
CA PHE A 100 -2.50 -15.23 -2.78
C PHE A 100 -2.67 -13.93 -3.56
N VAL A 101 -3.57 -13.07 -3.05
CA VAL A 101 -3.85 -11.72 -3.56
C VAL A 101 -3.04 -10.68 -2.79
N CYS A 102 -2.66 -9.58 -3.45
CA CYS A 102 -1.68 -8.61 -2.93
C CYS A 102 -1.95 -8.06 -1.53
N TYR A 103 -3.20 -7.76 -1.19
CA TYR A 103 -3.54 -7.21 0.12
C TYR A 103 -3.48 -8.26 1.24
N MET A 104 -3.68 -9.53 0.92
CA MET A 104 -3.37 -10.63 1.85
C MET A 104 -1.86 -10.80 1.98
N ILE A 105 -1.14 -10.76 0.86
CA ILE A 105 0.33 -10.85 0.86
C ILE A 105 0.94 -9.71 1.70
N GLY A 106 0.45 -8.48 1.52
CA GLY A 106 0.85 -7.34 2.33
C GLY A 106 0.58 -7.53 3.82
N ARG A 107 -0.57 -8.12 4.18
CA ARG A 107 -0.86 -8.50 5.57
C ARG A 107 0.14 -9.53 6.09
N LEU A 108 0.48 -10.54 5.30
CA LEU A 108 1.41 -11.60 5.68
C LEU A 108 2.85 -11.08 5.84
N ILE A 109 3.32 -10.21 4.93
CA ILE A 109 4.62 -9.53 5.07
C ILE A 109 4.69 -8.80 6.40
N LEU A 110 3.71 -7.94 6.70
CA LEU A 110 3.69 -7.19 7.94
C LEU A 110 3.57 -8.09 9.19
N GLN A 111 2.98 -9.28 9.05
CA GLN A 111 2.85 -10.24 10.14
C GLN A 111 4.13 -11.01 10.45
N TYR A 112 4.90 -11.39 9.42
CA TYR A 112 5.95 -12.40 9.54
C TYR A 112 7.37 -11.89 9.25
N CYS A 113 7.52 -10.81 8.48
CA CYS A 113 8.82 -10.29 8.09
C CYS A 113 9.25 -9.13 9.00
N LYS A 114 10.52 -9.09 9.40
CA LYS A 114 11.12 -8.00 10.19
C LYS A 114 12.06 -7.12 9.38
N THR A 115 12.66 -7.68 8.33
CA THR A 115 13.66 -7.00 7.49
C THR A 115 13.26 -7.01 6.02
N VAL A 116 13.97 -6.24 5.20
CA VAL A 116 13.82 -6.32 3.74
C VAL A 116 14.17 -7.71 3.22
N ASP A 117 15.22 -8.34 3.75
CA ASP A 117 15.63 -9.68 3.35
C ASP A 117 14.56 -10.73 3.66
N ASP A 118 13.94 -10.65 4.85
CA ASP A 118 12.80 -11.52 5.20
C ASP A 118 11.67 -11.40 4.16
N ALA A 119 11.37 -10.17 3.72
CA ALA A 119 10.32 -9.91 2.75
C ALA A 119 10.67 -10.46 1.35
N ILE A 120 11.93 -10.33 0.93
CA ILE A 120 12.44 -10.89 -0.33
C ILE A 120 12.31 -12.41 -0.32
N THR A 121 12.83 -13.08 0.70
CA THR A 121 12.75 -14.55 0.84
C THR A 121 11.31 -15.01 0.91
N PHE A 122 10.48 -14.35 1.71
CA PHE A 122 9.06 -14.70 1.85
C PHE A 122 8.31 -14.59 0.51
N LEU A 123 8.51 -13.51 -0.24
CA LEU A 123 7.85 -13.29 -1.52
C LEU A 123 8.33 -14.24 -2.62
N GLN A 124 9.58 -14.70 -2.55
CA GLN A 124 10.12 -15.68 -3.49
C GLN A 124 9.44 -17.06 -3.36
N GLU A 125 9.06 -17.44 -2.15
CA GLU A 125 8.40 -18.73 -1.87
C GLU A 125 6.87 -18.66 -1.99
N LEU A 126 6.27 -17.51 -1.68
CA LEU A 126 4.83 -17.37 -1.61
C LEU A 126 4.19 -17.42 -3.02
N PRO A 127 3.18 -18.29 -3.26
CA PRO A 127 2.49 -18.31 -4.56
C PRO A 127 1.69 -17.03 -4.81
N HIS A 128 1.90 -16.40 -5.97
CA HIS A 128 1.24 -15.16 -6.36
C HIS A 128 0.12 -15.40 -7.37
N ARG A 129 -1.06 -14.83 -7.12
CA ARG A 129 -2.18 -14.90 -8.08
C ARG A 129 -2.06 -13.92 -9.24
N SER A 130 -1.47 -12.76 -9.02
CA SER A 130 -1.43 -11.65 -9.98
C SER A 130 -0.14 -10.85 -9.83
N SER A 131 0.10 -9.92 -10.75
CA SER A 131 1.37 -9.21 -10.87
C SER A 131 1.37 -7.89 -10.10
N PHE A 132 2.35 -7.72 -9.22
CA PHE A 132 2.52 -6.56 -8.32
C PHE A 132 4.00 -6.25 -8.12
N SER A 133 4.29 -5.00 -7.79
CA SER A 133 5.56 -4.65 -7.15
C SER A 133 5.30 -4.41 -5.67
N TYR A 134 6.09 -5.02 -4.80
CA TYR A 134 6.09 -4.77 -3.35
C TYR A 134 7.28 -3.88 -3.02
N ILE A 135 7.00 -2.75 -2.37
CA ILE A 135 7.97 -1.75 -2.00
C ILE A 135 8.14 -1.85 -0.49
N VAL A 136 9.36 -2.15 -0.05
CA VAL A 136 9.67 -2.38 1.37
C VAL A 136 10.83 -1.50 1.83
N MET A 137 10.78 -1.10 3.09
CA MET A 137 11.87 -0.40 3.79
C MET A 137 11.89 -0.87 5.24
N ASP A 138 13.06 -1.22 5.77
CA ASP A 138 13.20 -1.68 7.16
C ASP A 138 13.80 -0.62 8.10
N LYS A 139 13.90 -0.96 9.38
CA LYS A 139 14.44 -0.11 10.44
C LYS A 139 15.91 0.27 10.26
N ASN A 140 16.67 -0.52 9.50
CA ASN A 140 18.05 -0.21 9.14
C ASN A 140 18.13 0.65 7.87
N LEU A 141 16.98 1.09 7.34
CA LEU A 141 16.83 1.87 6.11
C LEU A 141 17.31 1.11 4.86
N ASN A 142 17.43 -0.23 4.96
CA ASN A 142 17.49 -1.04 3.76
C ASN A 142 16.14 -0.95 3.06
N HIS A 143 16.16 -1.06 1.73
CA HIS A 143 14.95 -0.96 0.94
C HIS A 143 15.02 -1.87 -0.27
N ALA A 144 13.86 -2.25 -0.80
CA ALA A 144 13.78 -2.96 -2.07
C ALA A 144 12.44 -2.69 -2.77
N ILE A 145 12.44 -2.83 -4.09
CA ILE A 145 11.26 -2.97 -4.92
C ILE A 145 11.30 -4.38 -5.51
N ILE A 146 10.35 -5.20 -5.09
CA ILE A 146 10.28 -6.63 -5.41
C ILE A 146 9.19 -6.79 -6.45
N GLU A 147 9.59 -6.99 -7.69
CA GLU A 147 8.70 -7.19 -8.84
C GLU A 147 8.31 -8.65 -8.93
N VAL A 148 7.01 -8.94 -8.82
CA VAL A 148 6.51 -10.32 -8.79
C VAL A 148 5.35 -10.51 -9.75
N THR A 149 5.42 -11.59 -10.50
CA THR A 149 4.30 -12.17 -11.25
C THR A 149 4.05 -13.59 -10.79
N PRO A 150 2.96 -14.26 -11.22
CA PRO A 150 2.76 -15.67 -10.92
C PRO A 150 3.85 -16.63 -11.46
N ARG A 151 4.81 -16.14 -12.25
CA ARG A 151 5.82 -16.95 -12.96
C ARG A 151 7.24 -16.43 -12.81
N SER A 152 7.42 -15.20 -12.33
CA SER A 152 8.69 -14.50 -12.37
C SER A 152 8.83 -13.60 -11.16
N PHE A 153 10.08 -13.43 -10.74
CA PHE A 153 10.45 -12.70 -9.56
C PHE A 153 11.74 -11.94 -9.85
N ASN A 154 11.80 -10.67 -9.48
CA ASN A 154 13.03 -9.88 -9.58
C ASN A 154 13.06 -8.79 -8.50
N VAL A 155 14.25 -8.31 -8.17
CA VAL A 155 14.46 -7.30 -7.13
C VAL A 155 15.28 -6.15 -7.70
N ARG A 156 14.81 -4.93 -7.45
CA ARG A 156 15.55 -3.70 -7.73
C ARG A 156 15.57 -2.79 -6.51
N TYR A 157 16.46 -1.80 -6.55
CA TYR A 157 16.78 -0.96 -5.39
C TYR A 157 16.59 0.53 -5.69
N ASP A 158 15.76 0.87 -6.68
CA ASP A 158 15.38 2.27 -6.93
C ASP A 158 14.50 2.80 -5.79
N LYS A 159 14.37 4.13 -5.74
CA LYS A 159 13.63 4.84 -4.69
C LYS A 159 12.18 5.14 -5.05
N VAL A 160 11.81 5.02 -6.32
CA VAL A 160 10.46 5.32 -6.81
C VAL A 160 9.86 4.11 -7.51
N CYS A 161 8.59 3.85 -7.24
CA CYS A 161 7.80 2.82 -7.93
C CYS A 161 6.43 3.39 -8.30
N THR A 162 6.01 3.20 -9.55
CA THR A 162 4.64 3.46 -10.04
C THR A 162 4.00 2.14 -10.46
N ASN A 163 3.24 2.07 -11.56
CA ASN A 163 2.41 0.92 -11.98
C ASN A 163 2.94 0.20 -13.22
N HIS A 164 4.26 0.11 -13.37
CA HIS A 164 4.91 -0.72 -14.38
C HIS A 164 6.15 -1.39 -13.80
N PHE A 165 6.51 -2.54 -14.38
CA PHE A 165 7.77 -3.21 -14.12
C PHE A 165 8.92 -2.56 -14.88
N GLU A 166 10.07 -2.46 -14.22
CA GLU A 166 11.34 -2.00 -14.80
C GLU A 166 12.25 -3.18 -15.16
N LEU A 167 12.15 -4.30 -14.43
CA LEU A 167 12.93 -5.51 -14.71
C LEU A 167 12.08 -6.59 -15.40
N LEU A 168 10.85 -6.80 -14.94
CA LEU A 168 9.91 -7.77 -15.54
C LEU A 168 9.10 -7.14 -16.69
N THR A 169 9.75 -6.34 -17.54
CA THR A 169 9.10 -5.54 -18.59
C THR A 169 8.31 -6.37 -19.59
N HIS A 170 8.71 -7.62 -19.86
CA HIS A 170 8.01 -8.56 -20.72
C HIS A 170 6.60 -8.95 -20.22
N GLU A 171 6.31 -8.73 -18.94
CA GLU A 171 4.99 -8.98 -18.34
C GLU A 171 4.10 -7.72 -18.33
N ASN A 172 4.63 -6.54 -18.65
CA ASN A 172 3.87 -5.29 -18.61
C ASN A 172 2.61 -5.28 -19.51
N ARG A 173 1.73 -4.32 -19.22
CA ARG A 173 0.63 -3.98 -20.12
C ARG A 173 1.17 -3.31 -21.38
N ASN A 174 0.33 -3.26 -22.40
CA ASN A 174 0.68 -2.61 -23.66
C ASN A 174 0.79 -1.08 -23.50
N TYR A 175 0.04 -0.52 -22.54
CA TYR A 175 0.01 0.91 -22.27
C TYR A 175 0.52 1.19 -20.86
N THR A 176 1.67 1.86 -20.75
CA THR A 176 2.34 2.25 -19.50
C THR A 176 2.72 3.73 -19.48
N ALA A 177 2.34 4.51 -20.50
CA ALA A 177 2.80 5.88 -20.70
C ALA A 177 2.48 6.81 -19.51
N GLU A 178 1.27 6.67 -18.93
CA GLU A 178 0.89 7.45 -17.74
C GLU A 178 1.77 7.11 -16.54
N SER A 179 1.99 5.82 -16.30
CA SER A 179 2.81 5.30 -15.21
C SER A 179 4.29 5.71 -15.34
N GLN A 180 4.81 5.77 -16.56
CA GLN A 180 6.16 6.26 -16.88
C GLN A 180 6.26 7.78 -16.68
N ALA A 181 5.30 8.54 -17.20
CA ALA A 181 5.27 9.99 -17.01
C ALA A 181 5.16 10.35 -15.51
N ARG A 182 4.37 9.61 -14.73
CA ARG A 182 4.28 9.81 -13.27
C ARG A 182 5.59 9.45 -12.57
N LEU A 183 6.28 8.40 -13.02
CA LEU A 183 7.61 8.05 -12.51
C LEU A 183 8.62 9.17 -12.75
N GLU A 184 8.71 9.66 -13.99
CA GLU A 184 9.59 10.76 -14.38
C GLU A 184 9.31 12.04 -13.58
N ARG A 185 8.04 12.45 -13.48
CA ARG A 185 7.62 13.60 -12.66
C ARG A 185 8.01 13.43 -11.20
N THR A 186 7.80 12.24 -10.62
CA THR A 186 8.15 11.95 -9.22
C THR A 186 9.66 12.03 -9.02
N ILE A 187 10.45 11.41 -9.88
CA ILE A 187 11.92 11.46 -9.83
C ILE A 187 12.42 12.90 -9.96
N SER A 188 11.87 13.69 -10.88
CA SER A 188 12.29 15.08 -11.10
C SER A 188 12.02 16.02 -9.92
N GLN A 189 11.04 15.67 -9.08
CA GLN A 189 10.60 16.47 -7.93
C GLN A 189 11.08 15.93 -6.58
N THR A 190 11.72 14.75 -6.57
CA THR A 190 12.18 14.10 -5.34
C THR A 190 13.70 13.94 -5.35
N THR A 191 14.30 14.05 -4.17
CA THR A 191 15.74 13.86 -3.96
C THR A 191 15.97 13.08 -2.68
N GLN A 192 17.15 12.49 -2.52
CA GLN A 192 17.48 11.72 -1.31
C GLN A 192 17.44 12.57 -0.03
N SER A 193 17.75 13.87 -0.13
CA SER A 193 17.75 14.80 1.01
C SER A 193 16.41 15.49 1.23
N LEU A 194 15.37 15.13 0.48
CA LEU A 194 14.04 15.74 0.57
C LEU A 194 13.45 15.51 1.97
N ASP A 195 13.07 16.60 2.64
CA ASP A 195 12.43 16.55 3.95
C ASP A 195 11.08 15.84 3.90
N LYS A 196 10.74 15.10 4.96
CA LYS A 196 9.51 14.31 5.03
C LYS A 196 8.24 15.16 4.92
N HIS A 197 8.19 16.36 5.51
CA HIS A 197 7.00 17.22 5.37
C HIS A 197 6.87 17.73 3.93
N GLN A 198 8.00 18.06 3.28
CA GLN A 198 8.02 18.45 1.87
C GLN A 198 7.59 17.29 0.96
N ALA A 199 8.10 16.07 1.19
CA ALA A 199 7.69 14.89 0.43
C ALA A 199 6.21 14.56 0.62
N PHE A 200 5.69 14.65 1.85
CA PHE A 200 4.27 14.45 2.10
C PHE A 200 3.42 15.47 1.33
N LYS A 201 3.83 16.75 1.34
CA LYS A 201 3.15 17.81 0.58
C LYS A 201 3.20 17.53 -0.93
N LEU A 202 4.36 17.15 -1.48
CA LEU A 202 4.50 16.81 -2.90
C LEU A 202 3.55 15.71 -3.34
N PHE A 203 3.34 14.70 -2.49
CA PHE A 203 2.42 13.59 -2.76
C PHE A 203 0.95 13.98 -2.57
N ASN A 204 0.62 14.89 -1.65
CA ASN A 204 -0.76 15.21 -1.29
C ASN A 204 -1.36 16.41 -2.04
N ASP A 205 -0.52 17.19 -2.72
CA ASP A 205 -0.93 18.41 -3.42
C ASP A 205 -1.01 18.16 -4.95
N PRO A 206 -2.22 18.29 -5.56
CA PRO A 206 -2.44 18.05 -6.99
C PRO A 206 -1.58 18.90 -7.92
N GLN A 207 -1.05 20.04 -7.47
CA GLN A 207 -0.23 20.90 -8.33
C GLN A 207 1.05 20.22 -8.82
N TYR A 208 1.52 19.18 -8.12
CA TYR A 208 2.75 18.45 -8.44
C TYR A 208 2.50 17.24 -9.35
N GLU A 209 1.24 16.96 -9.70
CA GLU A 209 0.83 15.90 -10.65
C GLU A 209 1.32 14.48 -10.27
N ILE A 210 1.60 14.27 -8.98
CA ILE A 210 1.80 12.95 -8.33
C ILE A 210 0.47 12.48 -7.73
N TYR A 211 -0.27 13.39 -7.09
CA TYR A 211 -1.67 13.16 -6.71
C TYR A 211 -2.54 13.11 -7.96
N SER A 212 -3.31 12.03 -8.11
CA SER A 212 -4.15 11.81 -9.28
C SER A 212 -5.63 12.08 -8.96
N LYS A 213 -6.32 12.79 -9.86
CA LYS A 213 -7.78 13.04 -9.77
C LYS A 213 -8.61 12.08 -10.63
N LEU A 214 -8.00 11.04 -11.20
CA LEU A 214 -8.64 10.13 -12.15
C LEU A 214 -9.51 9.05 -11.46
N PHE A 215 -10.43 9.45 -10.57
CA PHE A 215 -11.23 8.53 -9.75
C PHE A 215 -12.11 7.58 -10.57
N ARG A 216 -12.72 8.07 -11.65
CA ARG A 216 -13.56 7.24 -12.56
C ARG A 216 -12.75 6.17 -13.30
N SER A 217 -11.46 6.42 -13.51
CA SER A 217 -10.53 5.50 -14.16
C SER A 217 -9.79 4.61 -13.15
N TRP A 218 -10.33 4.45 -11.93
CA TRP A 218 -9.75 3.62 -10.88
C TRP A 218 -8.33 4.06 -10.45
N SER A 219 -7.97 5.30 -10.75
CA SER A 219 -6.62 5.83 -10.61
C SER A 219 -6.63 7.17 -9.89
N GLY A 220 -7.61 7.43 -9.01
CA GLY A 220 -7.69 8.66 -8.22
C GLY A 220 -7.13 8.45 -6.81
N THR A 221 -6.27 9.35 -6.34
CA THR A 221 -5.64 9.27 -5.02
C THR A 221 -6.67 9.44 -3.91
N ILE A 222 -6.93 8.37 -3.17
CA ILE A 222 -7.86 8.38 -2.05
C ILE A 222 -7.17 8.89 -0.78
N HIS A 223 -5.94 8.42 -0.56
CA HIS A 223 -5.16 8.78 0.62
C HIS A 223 -3.67 8.84 0.32
N THR A 224 -2.98 9.68 1.08
CA THR A 224 -1.52 9.72 1.17
C THR A 224 -1.11 9.17 2.52
N SER A 225 -0.25 8.16 2.54
CA SER A 225 0.31 7.56 3.76
C SER A 225 1.83 7.74 3.78
N MET A 226 2.41 7.88 4.98
CA MET A 226 3.86 7.89 5.17
C MET A 226 4.23 7.15 6.46
N TYR A 227 5.36 6.47 6.44
CA TYR A 227 5.84 5.68 7.57
C TYR A 227 7.31 5.95 7.82
N GLU A 228 7.66 6.10 9.09
CA GLU A 228 9.03 6.30 9.57
C GLU A 228 9.52 5.03 10.28
N PRO A 229 10.26 4.13 9.61
CA PRO A 229 10.63 2.81 10.14
C PRO A 229 11.45 2.84 11.43
N GLN A 230 12.26 3.89 11.64
CA GLN A 230 13.14 4.02 12.80
C GLN A 230 12.43 4.53 14.04
N SER A 231 11.59 5.56 13.86
CA SER A 231 10.86 6.27 14.92
C SER A 231 9.46 5.70 15.17
N LEU A 232 8.99 4.79 14.30
CA LEU A 232 7.67 4.18 14.34
C LEU A 232 6.51 5.20 14.32
N PHE A 233 6.67 6.30 13.58
CA PHE A 233 5.56 7.19 13.27
C PHE A 233 4.86 6.78 11.98
N ALA A 234 3.53 6.82 11.99
CA ALA A 234 2.69 6.63 10.82
C ALA A 234 1.85 7.88 10.57
N TRP A 235 1.82 8.33 9.32
CA TRP A 235 1.21 9.57 8.88
C TRP A 235 0.14 9.24 7.85
N MET A 236 -0.99 9.93 7.90
CA MET A 236 -2.03 9.74 6.88
C MET A 236 -2.93 10.97 6.71
N THR A 237 -3.37 11.17 5.46
CA THR A 237 -4.45 12.09 5.07
C THR A 237 -5.43 11.38 4.14
N LEU A 238 -6.70 11.79 4.20
CA LEU A 238 -7.70 11.46 3.18
C LEU A 238 -7.91 12.69 2.28
N GLY A 239 -7.89 12.47 0.96
CA GLY A 239 -8.01 13.55 -0.03
C GLY A 239 -6.76 14.40 -0.19
N GLU A 240 -6.92 15.60 -0.74
CA GLU A 240 -5.84 16.50 -1.15
C GLU A 240 -5.61 17.68 -0.18
N ASN A 241 -4.43 18.29 -0.28
CA ASN A 241 -4.07 19.56 0.38
C ASN A 241 -4.31 19.62 1.88
N LYS A 242 -4.03 18.53 2.60
CA LYS A 242 -4.18 18.45 4.07
C LYS A 242 -2.87 18.18 4.79
N ALA A 243 -2.78 18.72 6.00
CA ALA A 243 -1.75 18.32 6.95
C ALA A 243 -2.02 16.87 7.43
N PRO A 244 -0.97 16.04 7.56
CA PRO A 244 -1.11 14.66 8.03
C PRO A 244 -1.55 14.59 9.48
N ARG A 245 -2.39 13.59 9.76
CA ARG A 245 -2.56 13.08 11.13
C ARG A 245 -1.44 12.08 11.38
N VAL A 246 -0.75 12.25 12.51
CA VAL A 246 0.41 11.44 12.89
C VAL A 246 0.05 10.56 14.07
N ILE A 247 0.43 9.29 14.00
CA ILE A 247 0.24 8.29 15.03
C ILE A 247 1.61 7.83 15.50
N ASP A 248 1.86 7.95 16.80
CA ASP A 248 2.99 7.34 17.47
C ASP A 248 2.70 5.85 17.72
N PHE A 249 3.17 4.99 16.82
CA PHE A 249 2.90 3.57 16.93
C PHE A 249 3.67 2.95 18.10
N GLN A 250 4.86 3.46 18.44
CA GLN A 250 5.63 3.00 19.58
C GLN A 250 4.89 3.30 20.90
N ALA A 251 4.31 4.48 21.05
CA ALA A 251 3.50 4.83 22.21
C ALA A 251 2.27 3.93 22.32
N TRP A 252 1.62 3.61 21.20
CA TRP A 252 0.50 2.66 21.18
C TRP A 252 0.90 1.24 21.58
N LEU A 253 2.03 0.73 21.07
CA LEU A 253 2.59 -0.56 21.48
C LEU A 253 2.90 -0.60 22.98
N ASN A 254 3.24 0.55 23.58
CA ASN A 254 3.48 0.71 25.01
C ASN A 254 2.19 0.95 25.83
N GLY A 255 1.01 0.86 25.21
CA GLY A 255 -0.29 0.97 25.87
C GLY A 255 -0.91 2.37 25.91
N THR A 256 -0.32 3.35 25.21
CA THR A 256 -0.90 4.69 25.11
C THR A 256 -1.98 4.73 24.02
N PRO A 257 -3.24 5.08 24.33
CA PRO A 257 -4.29 5.12 23.32
C PRO A 257 -4.06 6.24 22.30
N VAL A 258 -4.51 6.03 21.07
CA VAL A 258 -4.54 7.08 20.03
C VAL A 258 -5.60 8.13 20.42
N SER A 259 -5.26 9.41 20.28
CA SER A 259 -6.13 10.53 20.69
C SER A 259 -7.33 10.78 19.78
N PHE A 260 -7.47 10.01 18.70
CA PHE A 260 -8.55 10.14 17.73
C PHE A 260 -8.92 8.78 17.12
N ASN A 261 -10.11 8.69 16.56
CA ASN A 261 -10.67 7.47 15.98
C ASN A 261 -11.14 7.60 14.52
N GLN A 262 -10.95 8.78 13.90
CA GLN A 262 -11.34 9.04 12.52
C GLN A 262 -10.34 9.94 11.79
N PHE A 263 -10.27 9.77 10.47
CA PHE A 263 -9.59 10.67 9.53
C PHE A 263 -10.66 11.39 8.70
N ASP A 264 -10.51 12.71 8.55
CA ASP A 264 -11.46 13.53 7.81
C ASP A 264 -10.83 14.06 6.52
N GLY A 265 -11.50 13.88 5.38
CA GLY A 265 -11.01 14.28 4.06
C GLY A 265 -12.14 14.49 3.07
N ARG A 266 -11.80 15.08 1.92
CA ARG A 266 -12.72 15.25 0.80
C ARG A 266 -12.00 14.86 -0.48
N LEU A 267 -12.66 14.03 -1.29
CA LEU A 267 -12.23 13.74 -2.65
C LEU A 267 -12.93 14.70 -3.61
N ASP A 268 -12.20 15.18 -4.61
CA ASP A 268 -12.74 16.04 -5.66
C ASP A 268 -13.47 15.19 -6.72
N THR A 269 -14.57 14.57 -6.31
CA THR A 269 -15.39 13.70 -7.15
C THR A 269 -16.82 13.61 -6.60
N ASP A 270 -17.76 13.33 -7.49
CA ASP A 270 -19.15 13.00 -7.21
C ASP A 270 -19.37 11.50 -6.89
N LEU A 271 -18.33 10.68 -7.04
CA LEU A 271 -18.38 9.25 -6.71
C LEU A 271 -18.49 9.04 -5.20
N THR A 272 -19.35 8.10 -4.80
CA THR A 272 -19.56 7.75 -3.39
C THR A 272 -18.70 6.56 -2.95
N PHE A 273 -18.40 6.50 -1.66
CA PHE A 273 -17.91 5.28 -1.02
C PHE A 273 -19.07 4.27 -0.88
N ALA A 274 -18.79 2.97 -0.91
CA ALA A 274 -19.85 1.94 -0.80
C ALA A 274 -20.51 1.84 0.58
N THR A 275 -20.00 2.55 1.60
CA THR A 275 -20.48 2.47 2.99
C THR A 275 -21.54 3.51 3.37
N TYR A 276 -22.29 4.04 2.41
CA TYR A 276 -23.42 4.95 2.65
C TYR A 276 -24.73 4.39 2.10
#